data_AF-A0A158QXJ8-F1
#
_entry.id   AF-A0A158QXJ8-F1
#
_cell.length_a   1.000
_cell.length_b   1.000
_cell.length_c   1.000
_cell.angle_alpha   90.00
_cell.angle_beta   90.00
_cell.angle_gamma   90.00
#
_symmetry.space_group_name_H-M   'P 1'
#
loop_
_entity.id
_entity.type
_entity.pdbx_description
1 polymer ?
#
loop_
_entity_poly.entity_id
_entity_poly.type
_entity_poly.pdbx_seq_one_letter_code
_entity_poly.pdbx_strand_id
1 'polypeptide(L)'
;MALDLKMAFIYTATHGYPYASLYDCSSKTLDEWYATGSVEWVLGLYFLITGIFIEILYFLCMIAMWKQNLLVTSCYKIMFFLGFLDISSLFVNSIATGYFAIRGAVFCTNPVLLLTMGAFGCACWCASCLTCIFLALNRCADVSENVYLRVLFDGSRVYLLMFLSFLYLLFIMFFTTPASFNSNYVSWFFNPMTGQESHNYVNSYHAINNVIVAITTPLLYFYLCTKLFLKTRNSASKVGRVQKQIFLQAFLICMINVVAAYIYVYMQYFTPSKWLVIVGQIAWQLSAGFVCLIYIVVNRTIRRGVICLVVPTRWQPKFQNSLAPTSFASHTRAQNRQTSSQM
;
A
#
# COMPACT_ATOMS: atom_id res chain seq x y z
N MET A 1 25.45 0.24 12.28
CA MET A 1 24.09 0.21 12.85
C MET A 1 23.90 -1.16 13.46
N ALA A 2 24.13 -1.29 14.77
CA ALA A 2 23.89 -2.55 15.47
C ALA A 2 22.38 -2.69 15.71
N LEU A 3 21.87 -3.91 15.65
CA LEU A 3 20.45 -4.18 15.90
C LEU A 3 20.19 -4.11 17.40
N ASP A 4 19.44 -3.10 17.87
CA ASP A 4 19.04 -3.02 19.27
C ASP A 4 17.77 -3.83 19.51
N LEU A 5 17.94 -5.07 19.96
CA LEU A 5 16.84 -5.99 20.23
C LEU A 5 15.88 -5.49 21.32
N LYS A 6 16.31 -4.57 22.21
CA LYS A 6 15.45 -4.03 23.28
C LYS A 6 14.43 -3.03 22.74
N MET A 7 14.78 -2.33 21.65
CA MET A 7 13.91 -1.41 20.92
C MET A 7 13.04 -2.14 19.90
N ALA A 8 13.51 -3.29 19.40
CA ALA A 8 12.82 -4.05 18.39
C ALA A 8 11.54 -4.70 18.92
N PHE A 9 10.51 -4.79 18.07
CA PHE A 9 9.22 -5.38 18.46
C PHE A 9 9.32 -6.83 18.94
N ILE A 10 10.35 -7.58 18.51
CA ILE A 10 10.60 -8.96 18.98
C ILE A 10 10.71 -9.05 20.51
N TYR A 11 11.22 -8.02 21.20
CA TYR A 11 11.24 -7.99 22.66
C TYR A 11 9.82 -8.04 23.23
N THR A 12 8.95 -7.14 22.77
CA THR A 12 7.54 -7.10 23.20
C THR A 12 6.80 -8.39 22.85
N ALA A 13 7.05 -8.94 21.65
CA ALA A 13 6.43 -10.19 21.21
C ALA A 13 6.83 -11.40 22.06
N THR A 14 8.07 -11.44 22.55
CA THR A 14 8.59 -12.57 23.35
C THR A 14 8.29 -12.45 24.83
N HIS A 15 8.25 -11.24 25.38
CA HIS A 15 8.06 -11.01 26.82
C HIS A 15 6.61 -10.68 27.20
N GLY A 16 5.78 -10.25 26.23
CA GLY A 16 4.40 -9.82 26.48
C GLY A 16 4.27 -8.39 27.01
N TYR A 17 5.38 -7.67 27.17
CA TYR A 17 5.41 -6.26 27.58
C TYR A 17 6.61 -5.54 26.93
N PRO A 18 6.51 -4.22 26.68
CA PRO A 18 7.61 -3.46 26.10
C PRO A 18 8.74 -3.24 27.12
N TYR A 19 9.95 -2.96 26.63
CA TYR A 19 11.11 -2.76 27.50
C TYR A 19 10.92 -1.55 28.43
N ALA A 20 10.77 -1.80 29.74
CA ALA A 20 10.32 -0.83 30.72
C ALA A 20 11.18 0.45 30.77
N SER A 21 12.51 0.33 30.63
CA SER A 21 13.41 1.49 30.66
C SER A 21 13.25 2.42 29.45
N LEU A 22 12.49 2.05 28.43
CA LEU A 22 12.19 2.87 27.24
C LEU A 22 10.70 3.14 27.08
N TYR A 23 9.85 2.31 27.68
CA TYR A 23 8.41 2.35 27.50
C TYR A 23 7.71 2.33 28.85
N ASP A 24 8.16 3.18 29.78
CA ASP A 24 7.56 3.30 31.11
C ASP A 24 6.22 4.03 31.05
N CYS A 25 5.21 3.43 31.65
CA CYS A 25 3.85 3.94 31.77
C CYS A 25 3.39 4.04 33.22
N SER A 26 4.27 3.77 34.20
CA SER A 26 3.95 3.70 35.63
C SER A 26 3.65 5.05 36.29
N SER A 27 3.94 6.16 35.60
CA SER A 27 3.80 7.51 36.13
C SER A 27 2.36 8.01 36.24
N LYS A 28 1.40 7.36 35.57
CA LYS A 28 -0.02 7.75 35.54
C LYS A 28 -0.92 6.52 35.53
N THR A 29 -2.12 6.69 36.07
CA THR A 29 -3.23 5.74 35.90
C THR A 29 -3.74 5.72 34.46
N LEU A 30 -4.51 4.70 34.10
CA LEU A 30 -5.05 4.55 32.75
C LEU A 30 -5.94 5.74 32.33
N ASP A 31 -6.79 6.23 33.23
CA ASP A 31 -7.69 7.36 32.96
C ASP A 31 -6.90 8.66 32.76
N GLU A 32 -5.84 8.86 33.53
CA GLU A 32 -4.92 10.00 33.36
C GLU A 32 -4.16 9.91 32.03
N TRP A 33 -3.82 8.70 31.56
CA TRP A 33 -3.24 8.52 30.22
C TRP A 33 -4.24 8.86 29.12
N TYR A 34 -5.50 8.44 29.23
CA TYR A 34 -6.54 8.88 28.30
C TYR A 34 -6.73 10.40 28.29
N ALA A 35 -6.61 11.05 29.46
CA ALA A 35 -6.68 12.50 29.56
C ALA A 35 -5.50 13.24 28.89
N THR A 36 -4.37 12.55 28.60
CA THR A 36 -3.28 13.14 27.80
C THR A 36 -3.51 13.08 26.29
N GLY A 37 -4.43 12.25 25.83
CA GLY A 37 -4.84 12.17 24.42
C GLY A 37 -6.00 13.09 24.11
N SER A 38 -6.14 13.47 22.83
CA SER A 38 -7.34 14.15 22.34
C SER A 38 -8.29 13.16 21.66
N VAL A 39 -9.59 13.31 21.90
CA VAL A 39 -10.64 12.57 21.20
C VAL A 39 -10.97 13.29 19.91
N GLU A 40 -10.69 12.64 18.77
CA GLU A 40 -10.76 13.26 17.45
C GLU A 40 -11.88 12.64 16.60
N TRP A 41 -13.12 12.97 16.93
CA TRP A 41 -14.30 12.36 16.28
C TRP A 41 -14.33 12.55 14.76
N VAL A 42 -14.07 13.76 14.28
CA VAL A 42 -14.19 14.08 12.84
C VAL A 42 -13.13 13.33 12.02
N LEU A 43 -11.86 13.41 12.42
CA LEU A 43 -10.76 12.71 11.76
C LEU A 43 -10.87 11.20 11.94
N GLY A 44 -11.27 10.74 13.12
CA GLY A 44 -11.46 9.34 13.43
C GLY A 44 -12.55 8.68 12.57
N LEU A 45 -13.72 9.32 12.45
CA LEU A 45 -14.79 8.87 11.56
C LEU A 45 -14.38 8.93 10.09
N TYR A 46 -13.64 9.97 9.68
CA TYR A 46 -13.09 10.05 8.32
C TYR A 46 -12.23 8.83 8.01
N PHE A 47 -11.18 8.55 8.80
CA PHE A 47 -10.28 7.42 8.55
C PHE A 47 -10.99 6.06 8.65
N LEU A 48 -11.95 5.92 9.58
CA LEU A 48 -12.69 4.68 9.75
C LEU A 48 -13.61 4.38 8.56
N ILE A 49 -14.46 5.34 8.18
CA ILE A 49 -15.44 5.17 7.09
C ILE A 49 -14.73 5.02 5.75
N THR A 50 -13.77 5.90 5.46
CA THR A 50 -13.03 5.82 4.19
C THR A 50 -12.16 4.56 4.11
N GLY A 51 -11.56 4.14 5.23
CA GLY A 51 -10.80 2.89 5.33
C GLY A 51 -11.66 1.68 4.99
N ILE A 52 -12.79 1.50 5.70
CA ILE A 52 -13.72 0.38 5.46
C ILE A 52 -14.19 0.37 3.99
N PHE A 53 -14.56 1.53 3.45
CA PHE A 53 -15.01 1.63 2.07
C PHE A 53 -13.94 1.22 1.06
N ILE A 54 -12.72 1.77 1.19
CA ILE A 54 -11.59 1.46 0.29
C ILE A 54 -11.20 -0.02 0.42
N GLU A 55 -11.17 -0.55 1.64
CA GLU A 55 -10.81 -1.93 1.91
C GLU A 55 -11.77 -2.92 1.22
N ILE A 56 -13.09 -2.68 1.31
CA ILE A 56 -14.10 -3.46 0.58
C ILE A 56 -13.83 -3.42 -0.92
N LEU A 57 -13.58 -2.22 -1.49
CA LEU A 57 -13.28 -2.09 -2.92
C LEU A 57 -12.01 -2.84 -3.32
N TYR A 58 -10.97 -2.81 -2.48
CA TYR A 58 -9.72 -3.51 -2.73
C TYR A 58 -9.93 -5.03 -2.72
N PHE A 59 -10.66 -5.58 -1.73
CA PHE A 59 -11.04 -6.99 -1.70
C PHE A 59 -11.81 -7.41 -2.95
N LEU A 60 -12.77 -6.61 -3.41
CA LEU A 60 -13.50 -6.88 -4.66
C LEU A 60 -12.57 -6.93 -5.87
N CYS A 61 -11.58 -6.03 -5.95
CA CYS A 61 -10.58 -6.03 -7.01
C CYS A 61 -9.72 -7.31 -6.98
N MET A 62 -9.33 -7.77 -5.78
CA MET A 62 -8.57 -9.00 -5.58
C MET A 62 -9.36 -10.23 -6.04
N ILE A 63 -10.63 -10.36 -5.61
CA ILE A 63 -11.51 -11.46 -6.04
C ILE A 63 -11.70 -11.43 -7.57
N ALA A 64 -11.87 -10.23 -8.15
CA ALA A 64 -11.99 -10.07 -9.60
C ALA A 64 -10.71 -10.52 -10.34
N MET A 65 -9.52 -10.15 -9.85
CA MET A 65 -8.25 -10.60 -10.44
C MET A 65 -8.11 -12.12 -10.43
N TRP A 66 -8.50 -12.76 -9.33
CA TRP A 66 -8.48 -14.21 -9.19
C TRP A 66 -9.47 -14.88 -10.16
N LYS A 67 -10.75 -14.49 -10.12
CA LYS A 67 -11.80 -15.10 -10.95
C LYS A 67 -11.58 -14.92 -12.45
N GLN A 68 -10.93 -13.84 -12.87
CA GLN A 68 -10.60 -13.58 -14.27
C GLN A 68 -9.32 -14.29 -14.73
N ASN A 69 -8.72 -15.14 -13.89
CA ASN A 69 -7.47 -15.87 -14.17
C ASN A 69 -6.33 -14.95 -14.63
N LEU A 70 -6.24 -13.74 -14.05
CA LEU A 70 -5.23 -12.75 -14.45
C LEU A 70 -3.83 -13.08 -13.94
N LEU A 71 -3.72 -13.94 -12.91
CA LEU A 71 -2.47 -14.33 -12.26
C LEU A 71 -1.54 -15.19 -13.11
N VAL A 72 -1.81 -15.32 -14.41
CA VAL A 72 -0.93 -15.96 -15.37
C VAL A 72 0.29 -15.09 -15.65
N THR A 73 0.14 -13.76 -15.71
CA THR A 73 1.25 -12.84 -16.03
C THR A 73 2.02 -12.43 -14.77
N SER A 74 3.34 -12.26 -14.91
CA SER A 74 4.24 -11.82 -13.84
C SER A 74 3.77 -10.54 -13.16
N CYS A 75 3.29 -9.57 -13.95
CA CYS A 75 2.78 -8.32 -13.42
C CYS A 75 1.56 -8.50 -12.50
N TYR A 76 0.55 -9.27 -12.92
CA TYR A 76 -0.65 -9.48 -12.09
C TYR A 76 -0.33 -10.29 -10.84
N LYS A 77 0.65 -11.20 -10.88
CA LYS A 77 1.14 -11.88 -9.67
C LYS A 77 1.68 -10.87 -8.64
N ILE A 78 2.55 -9.95 -9.08
CA ILE A 78 3.10 -8.89 -8.22
C ILE A 78 2.01 -7.96 -7.72
N MET A 79 1.09 -7.52 -8.59
CA MET A 79 -0.05 -6.66 -8.21
C MET A 79 -0.96 -7.32 -7.18
N PHE A 80 -1.21 -8.63 -7.30
CA PHE A 80 -2.01 -9.38 -6.35
C PHE A 80 -1.31 -9.49 -4.99
N PHE A 81 -0.01 -9.78 -4.96
CA PHE A 81 0.77 -9.78 -3.72
C PHE A 81 0.81 -8.39 -3.07
N LEU A 82 1.06 -7.34 -3.85
CA LEU A 82 1.00 -5.95 -3.38
C LEU A 82 -0.39 -5.63 -2.79
N GLY A 83 -1.46 -6.14 -3.38
CA GLY A 83 -2.81 -5.97 -2.85
C GLY A 83 -3.01 -6.49 -1.43
N PHE A 84 -2.40 -7.61 -1.06
CA PHE A 84 -2.45 -8.08 0.33
C PHE A 84 -1.71 -7.14 1.29
N LEU A 85 -0.56 -6.60 0.86
CA LEU A 85 0.22 -5.66 1.66
C LEU A 85 -0.52 -4.33 1.83
N ASP A 86 -1.15 -3.83 0.76
CA ASP A 86 -1.92 -2.58 0.78
C ASP A 86 -3.17 -2.70 1.64
N ILE A 87 -3.92 -3.82 1.56
CA ILE A 87 -5.06 -4.12 2.45
C ILE A 87 -4.59 -4.13 3.90
N SER A 88 -3.49 -4.84 4.19
CA SER A 88 -2.91 -4.90 5.54
C SER A 88 -2.47 -3.52 6.04
N SER A 89 -1.88 -2.70 5.18
CA SER A 89 -1.50 -1.33 5.51
C SER A 89 -2.72 -0.43 5.72
N LEU A 90 -3.78 -0.58 4.92
CA LEU A 90 -5.04 0.19 5.04
C LEU A 90 -5.75 -0.07 6.37
N PHE A 91 -5.73 -1.32 6.81
CA PHE A 91 -6.25 -1.68 8.12
C PHE A 91 -5.58 -0.85 9.23
N VAL A 92 -4.25 -0.72 9.22
CA VAL A 92 -3.52 0.05 10.24
C VAL A 92 -3.69 1.56 10.03
N ASN A 93 -3.37 2.05 8.83
CA ASN A 93 -3.28 3.49 8.57
C ASN A 93 -4.64 4.20 8.48
N SER A 94 -5.73 3.44 8.36
CA SER A 94 -7.08 3.97 8.24
C SER A 94 -8.00 3.43 9.32
N ILE A 95 -8.29 2.13 9.34
CA ILE A 95 -9.32 1.57 10.24
C ILE A 95 -8.88 1.67 11.70
N ALA A 96 -7.70 1.16 12.02
CA ALA A 96 -7.14 1.20 13.37
C ALA A 96 -6.84 2.64 13.81
N THR A 97 -6.25 3.44 12.92
CA THR A 97 -6.02 4.88 13.13
C THR A 97 -7.32 5.59 13.50
N GLY A 98 -8.41 5.35 12.76
CA GLY A 98 -9.72 5.93 13.03
C GLY A 98 -10.31 5.49 14.37
N TYR A 99 -10.23 4.20 14.68
CA TYR A 99 -10.67 3.66 15.97
C TYR A 99 -9.91 4.26 17.15
N PHE A 100 -8.57 4.31 17.08
CA PHE A 100 -7.74 4.85 18.15
C PHE A 100 -7.91 6.36 18.32
N ALA A 101 -8.17 7.10 17.23
CA ALA A 101 -8.49 8.53 17.28
C ALA A 101 -9.81 8.81 18.03
N ILE A 102 -10.84 7.99 17.81
CA ILE A 102 -12.13 8.10 18.51
C ILE A 102 -11.98 7.78 20.00
N ARG A 103 -11.10 6.83 20.34
CA ARG A 103 -10.83 6.45 21.74
C ARG A 103 -9.90 7.42 22.47
N GLY A 104 -9.27 8.37 21.78
CA GLY A 104 -8.24 9.23 22.38
C GLY A 104 -7.01 8.44 22.85
N ALA A 105 -6.65 7.37 22.13
CA ALA A 105 -5.58 6.48 22.56
C ALA A 105 -4.19 7.12 22.41
N VAL A 106 -3.38 6.99 23.46
CA VAL A 106 -1.94 7.23 23.47
C VAL A 106 -1.20 5.93 23.79
N PHE A 107 0.10 5.86 23.54
CA PHE A 107 0.93 4.65 23.75
C PHE A 107 0.58 3.86 25.03
N CYS A 108 0.53 4.53 26.18
CA CYS A 108 0.32 3.90 27.48
C CYS A 108 -1.11 3.38 27.73
N THR A 109 -2.09 3.68 26.86
CA THR A 109 -3.46 3.16 27.00
C THR A 109 -3.55 1.66 26.67
N ASN A 110 -2.76 1.20 25.70
CA ASN A 110 -2.59 -0.22 25.40
C ASN A 110 -1.24 -0.44 24.68
N PRO A 111 -0.12 -0.51 25.42
CA PRO A 111 1.23 -0.54 24.84
C PRO A 111 1.44 -1.69 23.85
N VAL A 112 1.01 -2.90 24.22
CA VAL A 112 1.24 -4.10 23.41
C VAL A 112 0.47 -4.00 22.09
N LEU A 113 -0.80 -3.62 22.12
CA LEU A 113 -1.60 -3.47 20.91
C LEU A 113 -1.04 -2.36 20.01
N LEU A 114 -0.70 -1.21 20.57
CA LEU A 114 -0.23 -0.06 19.79
C LEU A 114 1.13 -0.31 19.15
N LEU A 115 2.07 -0.98 19.84
CA LEU A 115 3.33 -1.39 19.21
C LEU A 115 3.13 -2.48 18.16
N THR A 116 2.25 -3.44 18.42
CA THR A 116 1.96 -4.52 17.45
C THR A 116 1.43 -3.92 16.15
N MET A 117 0.46 -3.02 16.25
CA MET A 117 -0.15 -2.36 15.10
C MET A 117 0.84 -1.45 14.37
N GLY A 118 1.67 -0.70 15.09
CA GLY A 118 2.67 0.15 14.47
C GLY A 118 3.83 -0.62 13.83
N ALA A 119 4.27 -1.73 14.44
CA ALA A 119 5.24 -2.66 13.84
C ALA A 119 4.68 -3.24 12.54
N PHE A 120 3.45 -3.75 12.58
CA PHE A 120 2.78 -4.34 11.42
C PHE A 120 2.56 -3.32 10.29
N GLY A 121 2.05 -2.12 10.61
CA GLY A 121 1.84 -1.06 9.64
C GLY A 121 3.14 -0.60 8.97
N CYS A 122 4.21 -0.39 9.75
CA CYS A 122 5.51 -0.02 9.22
C CYS A 122 6.10 -1.12 8.32
N ALA A 123 5.94 -2.39 8.71
CA ALA A 123 6.39 -3.53 7.92
C ALA A 123 5.64 -3.67 6.60
N CYS A 124 4.31 -3.53 6.61
CA CYS A 124 3.49 -3.51 5.39
C CYS A 124 3.87 -2.36 4.47
N TRP A 125 4.08 -1.15 5.01
CA TRP A 125 4.55 0.00 4.23
C TRP A 125 5.88 -0.29 3.52
N CYS A 126 6.89 -0.76 4.25
CA CYS A 126 8.21 -1.04 3.69
C CYS A 126 8.16 -2.18 2.64
N ALA A 127 7.39 -3.23 2.90
CA ALA A 127 7.21 -4.33 1.96
C ALA A 127 6.43 -3.91 0.70
N SER A 128 5.38 -3.08 0.84
CA SER A 128 4.64 -2.50 -0.28
C SER A 128 5.56 -1.65 -1.15
N CYS A 129 6.42 -0.83 -0.52
CA CYS A 129 7.42 -0.01 -1.20
C CYS A 129 8.38 -0.85 -2.07
N LEU A 130 8.99 -1.90 -1.50
CA LEU A 130 9.88 -2.79 -2.25
C LEU A 130 9.13 -3.50 -3.39
N THR A 131 7.91 -3.95 -3.13
CA THR A 131 7.06 -4.62 -4.13
C THR A 131 6.66 -3.66 -5.26
N CYS A 132 6.44 -2.37 -4.97
CA CYS A 132 6.21 -1.34 -5.98
C CYS A 132 7.44 -1.12 -6.87
N ILE A 133 8.65 -1.19 -6.32
CA ILE A 133 9.90 -1.13 -7.09
C ILE A 133 10.00 -2.34 -8.03
N PHE A 134 9.71 -3.55 -7.53
CA PHE A 134 9.67 -4.76 -8.38
C PHE A 134 8.61 -4.65 -9.48
N LEU A 135 7.43 -4.10 -9.17
CA LEU A 135 6.39 -3.86 -10.16
C LEU A 135 6.85 -2.86 -11.24
N ALA A 136 7.49 -1.76 -10.85
CA ALA A 136 8.03 -0.77 -11.79
C ALA A 136 9.14 -1.36 -12.68
N LEU A 137 10.04 -2.15 -12.10
CA LEU A 137 11.08 -2.88 -12.83
C LEU A 137 10.48 -3.90 -13.80
N ASN A 138 9.43 -4.61 -13.41
CA ASN A 138 8.69 -5.52 -14.27
C ASN A 138 8.12 -4.79 -15.50
N ARG A 139 7.53 -3.60 -15.31
CA ARG A 139 7.07 -2.76 -16.42
C ARG A 139 8.21 -2.25 -17.30
N CYS A 140 9.36 -1.93 -16.71
CA CYS A 140 10.56 -1.58 -17.46
C CYS A 140 11.07 -2.75 -18.31
N ALA A 141 11.01 -3.98 -17.79
CA ALA A 141 11.38 -5.19 -18.52
C ALA A 141 10.46 -5.44 -19.74
N ASP A 142 9.15 -5.23 -19.60
CA ASP A 142 8.16 -5.37 -20.68
C ASP A 142 8.43 -4.40 -21.86
N VAL A 143 8.90 -3.19 -21.55
CA VAL A 143 9.13 -2.14 -22.56
C VAL A 143 10.57 -2.18 -23.11
N SER A 144 11.54 -2.62 -22.30
CA SER A 144 12.94 -2.68 -22.70
C SER A 144 13.27 -3.94 -23.51
N GLU A 145 14.32 -3.86 -24.31
CA GLU A 145 14.93 -5.01 -25.00
C GLU A 145 16.02 -5.69 -24.17
N ASN A 146 16.18 -5.30 -22.90
CA ASN A 146 17.24 -5.83 -22.04
C ASN A 146 16.89 -7.27 -21.59
N VAL A 147 17.69 -8.23 -22.06
CA VAL A 147 17.51 -9.66 -21.78
C VAL A 147 17.59 -9.96 -20.28
N TYR A 148 18.51 -9.34 -19.54
CA TYR A 148 18.68 -9.59 -18.10
C TYR A 148 17.45 -9.20 -17.30
N LEU A 149 16.83 -8.05 -17.61
CA LEU A 149 15.61 -7.59 -16.94
C LEU A 149 14.43 -8.52 -17.21
N ARG A 150 14.28 -9.03 -18.44
CA ARG A 150 13.21 -9.98 -18.78
C ARG A 150 13.38 -11.30 -18.04
N VAL A 151 14.62 -11.80 -18.01
CA VAL A 151 15.01 -13.06 -17.35
C VAL A 151 14.78 -13.01 -15.82
N LEU A 152 14.83 -11.82 -15.21
CA LEU A 152 14.53 -11.63 -13.77
C LEU A 152 13.05 -11.86 -13.44
N PHE A 153 12.14 -11.45 -14.33
CA PHE A 153 10.68 -11.53 -14.12
C PHE A 153 10.01 -12.70 -14.86
N ASP A 154 10.79 -13.61 -15.41
CA ASP A 154 10.27 -14.75 -16.17
C ASP A 154 9.92 -15.94 -15.28
N GLY A 155 8.85 -16.65 -15.68
CA GLY A 155 8.40 -17.89 -15.05
C GLY A 155 8.18 -17.81 -13.53
N SER A 156 8.88 -18.68 -12.80
CA SER A 156 8.75 -18.85 -11.35
C SER A 156 9.57 -17.86 -10.52
N ARG A 157 10.49 -17.10 -11.13
CA ARG A 157 11.41 -16.20 -10.40
C ARG A 157 10.71 -15.02 -9.75
N VAL A 158 9.54 -14.65 -10.28
CA VAL A 158 8.65 -13.65 -9.67
C VAL A 158 8.24 -14.05 -8.24
N TYR A 159 8.05 -15.35 -7.97
CA TYR A 159 7.73 -15.81 -6.62
C TYR A 159 8.89 -15.62 -5.65
N LEU A 160 10.14 -15.72 -6.13
CA LEU A 160 11.32 -15.41 -5.33
C LEU A 160 11.38 -13.93 -4.96
N LEU A 161 11.03 -13.02 -5.88
CA LEU A 161 10.95 -11.58 -5.58
C LEU A 161 9.86 -11.28 -4.55
N MET A 162 8.69 -11.91 -4.67
CA MET A 162 7.61 -11.76 -3.67
C MET A 162 8.02 -12.34 -2.31
N PHE A 163 8.73 -13.47 -2.30
CA PHE A 163 9.28 -14.03 -1.08
C PHE A 163 10.31 -13.11 -0.43
N LEU A 164 11.16 -12.43 -1.22
CA LEU A 164 12.08 -11.43 -0.71
C LEU A 164 11.35 -10.23 -0.08
N SER A 165 10.28 -9.74 -0.70
CA SER A 165 9.41 -8.72 -0.09
C SER A 165 8.79 -9.20 1.22
N PHE A 166 8.38 -10.46 1.31
CA PHE A 166 7.84 -11.04 2.53
C PHE A 166 8.91 -11.17 3.64
N LEU A 167 10.13 -11.59 3.31
CA LEU A 167 11.25 -11.59 4.27
C LEU A 167 11.56 -10.17 4.76
N TYR A 168 11.49 -9.17 3.88
CA TYR A 168 11.67 -7.78 4.25
C TYR A 168 10.57 -7.29 5.21
N LEU A 169 9.32 -7.70 4.99
CA LEU A 169 8.22 -7.46 5.94
C LEU A 169 8.55 -8.04 7.32
N LEU A 170 8.92 -9.31 7.40
CA LEU A 170 9.25 -9.96 8.67
C LEU A 170 10.43 -9.28 9.37
N PHE A 171 11.44 -8.89 8.59
CA PHE A 171 12.60 -8.16 9.11
C PHE A 171 12.18 -6.84 9.76
N ILE A 172 11.42 -5.99 9.05
CA ILE A 172 10.95 -4.71 9.58
C ILE A 172 10.03 -4.93 10.79
N MET A 173 9.12 -5.90 10.72
CA MET A 173 8.14 -6.14 11.78
C MET A 173 8.79 -6.54 13.10
N PHE A 174 9.77 -7.45 13.09
CA PHE A 174 10.31 -8.02 14.33
C PHE A 174 11.60 -7.36 14.79
N PHE A 175 12.45 -6.91 13.86
CA PHE A 175 13.83 -6.52 14.17
C PHE A 175 14.08 -5.02 14.12
N THR A 176 13.04 -4.20 13.94
CA THR A 176 13.18 -2.73 13.92
C THR A 176 12.30 -2.06 14.97
N THR A 177 12.64 -0.81 15.30
CA THR A 177 11.90 0.00 16.27
C THR A 177 10.46 0.24 15.78
N PRO A 178 9.44 -0.23 16.49
CA PRO A 178 8.05 -0.08 16.08
C PRO A 178 7.57 1.36 16.24
N ALA A 179 6.63 1.76 15.40
CA ALA A 179 5.85 2.98 15.63
C ALA A 179 4.76 2.72 16.68
N SER A 180 4.21 3.80 17.23
CA SER A 180 3.09 3.79 18.17
C SER A 180 2.14 4.93 17.81
N PHE A 181 0.83 4.71 18.05
CA PHE A 181 -0.18 5.71 17.74
C PHE A 181 -0.26 6.78 18.82
N ASN A 182 -0.53 8.02 18.41
CA ASN A 182 -0.85 9.12 19.30
C ASN A 182 -2.05 9.92 18.78
N SER A 183 -3.15 9.95 19.54
CA SER A 183 -4.39 10.60 19.14
C SER A 183 -4.28 12.11 19.01
N ASN A 184 -3.36 12.76 19.73
CA ASN A 184 -3.14 14.22 19.64
C ASN A 184 -2.82 14.67 18.21
N TYR A 185 -2.20 13.78 17.43
CA TYR A 185 -1.81 14.02 16.04
C TYR A 185 -2.55 13.12 15.04
N VAL A 186 -3.34 12.16 15.52
CA VAL A 186 -4.04 11.14 14.70
C VAL A 186 -3.07 10.42 13.75
N SER A 187 -1.91 10.02 14.28
CA SER A 187 -0.86 9.39 13.47
C SER A 187 0.11 8.56 14.31
N TRP A 188 1.10 7.98 13.63
CA TRP A 188 2.02 6.99 14.16
C TRP A 188 3.43 7.56 14.25
N PHE A 189 4.06 7.41 15.41
CA PHE A 189 5.37 7.95 15.72
C PHE A 189 6.24 6.88 16.34
N PHE A 190 7.54 6.89 16.03
CA PHE A 190 8.48 6.01 16.70
C PHE A 190 8.73 6.43 18.16
N ASN A 191 8.76 7.74 18.45
CA ASN A 191 8.73 8.22 19.82
C ASN A 191 7.30 8.09 20.40
N PRO A 192 7.10 7.29 21.48
CA PRO A 192 5.80 7.13 22.12
C PRO A 192 5.32 8.35 22.93
N MET A 193 6.14 9.40 23.03
CA MET A 193 5.88 10.64 23.76
C MET A 193 5.66 10.45 25.27
N THR A 194 6.36 9.49 25.87
CA THR A 194 6.30 9.14 27.31
C THR A 194 7.28 9.93 28.18
N GLY A 195 7.98 10.93 27.62
CA GLY A 195 8.90 11.82 28.35
C GLY A 195 10.39 11.51 28.17
N GLN A 196 10.74 10.47 27.40
CA GLN A 196 12.12 10.21 27.00
C GLN A 196 12.53 10.96 25.72
N GLU A 197 13.84 11.17 25.54
CA GLU A 197 14.37 11.90 24.38
C GLU A 197 14.04 11.21 23.06
N SER A 198 13.56 12.00 22.09
CA SER A 198 13.15 11.52 20.76
C SER A 198 14.24 10.78 19.99
N HIS A 199 15.51 11.11 20.23
CA HIS A 199 16.65 10.51 19.54
C HIS A 199 16.85 9.02 19.87
N ASN A 200 16.26 8.53 20.95
CA ASN A 200 16.33 7.12 21.32
C ASN A 200 15.41 6.23 20.47
N TYR A 201 14.41 6.80 19.80
CA TYR A 201 13.38 6.05 19.07
C TYR A 201 13.48 6.24 17.55
N VAL A 202 14.69 6.13 16.99
CA VAL A 202 14.89 6.27 15.54
C VAL A 202 14.80 4.90 14.86
N ASN A 203 13.97 4.79 13.83
CA ASN A 203 13.98 3.62 12.94
C ASN A 203 14.74 3.96 11.66
N SER A 204 16.06 3.75 11.70
CA SER A 204 16.91 4.06 10.56
C SER A 204 16.62 3.19 9.34
N TYR A 205 16.13 1.94 9.51
CA TYR A 205 15.74 1.08 8.39
C TYR A 205 14.55 1.66 7.63
N HIS A 206 13.53 2.14 8.35
CA HIS A 206 12.40 2.84 7.76
C HIS A 206 12.84 4.15 7.06
N ALA A 207 13.77 4.91 7.65
CA ALA A 207 14.31 6.11 7.01
C ALA A 207 15.07 5.78 5.70
N ILE A 208 15.93 4.76 5.72
CA ILE A 208 16.66 4.28 4.54
C ILE A 208 15.69 3.79 3.47
N ASN A 209 14.66 3.01 3.85
CA ASN A 209 13.59 2.58 2.95
C ASN A 209 12.96 3.78 2.22
N ASN A 210 12.56 4.80 2.98
CA ASN A 210 11.90 5.97 2.44
C ASN A 210 12.81 6.77 1.49
N VAL A 211 14.10 6.89 1.80
CA VAL A 211 15.09 7.51 0.90
C VAL A 211 15.24 6.71 -0.40
N ILE A 212 15.40 5.38 -0.29
CA ILE A 212 15.53 4.50 -1.47
C ILE A 212 14.29 4.61 -2.36
N VAL A 213 13.10 4.59 -1.78
CA VAL A 213 11.82 4.69 -2.50
C VAL A 213 11.68 6.05 -3.18
N ALA A 214 12.01 7.13 -2.46
CA ALA A 214 11.92 8.50 -2.97
C ALA A 214 12.87 8.76 -4.15
N ILE A 215 14.00 8.05 -4.24
CA ILE A 215 14.95 8.17 -5.35
C ILE A 215 14.61 7.19 -6.48
N THR A 216 14.43 5.92 -6.14
CA THR A 216 14.31 4.83 -7.12
C THR A 216 13.01 4.90 -7.89
N THR A 217 11.89 5.19 -7.21
CA THR A 217 10.56 5.17 -7.84
C THR A 217 10.43 6.24 -8.92
N PRO A 218 10.78 7.52 -8.68
CA PRO A 218 10.79 8.53 -9.74
C PRO A 218 11.73 8.20 -10.90
N LEU A 219 12.93 7.66 -10.63
CA LEU A 219 13.88 7.30 -11.69
C LEU A 219 13.34 6.19 -12.60
N LEU A 220 12.75 5.15 -12.02
CA LEU A 220 12.16 4.05 -12.79
C LEU A 220 10.97 4.52 -13.62
N TYR A 221 10.08 5.33 -13.04
CA TYR A 221 8.96 5.86 -13.80
C TYR A 221 9.40 6.86 -14.87
N PHE A 222 10.39 7.71 -14.59
CA PHE A 222 10.98 8.59 -15.60
C PHE A 222 11.54 7.77 -16.77
N TYR A 223 12.35 6.74 -16.49
CA TYR A 223 12.87 5.83 -17.51
C TYR A 223 11.75 5.16 -18.33
N LEU A 224 10.73 4.60 -17.66
CA LEU A 224 9.59 3.96 -18.31
C LEU A 224 8.90 4.94 -19.28
N CYS A 225 8.77 6.20 -18.88
CA CYS A 225 8.04 7.21 -19.63
C CYS A 225 8.83 7.73 -20.81
N THR A 226 10.14 7.93 -20.67
CA THR A 226 11.04 8.23 -21.79
C THR A 226 11.00 7.11 -22.82
N LYS A 227 11.09 5.84 -22.40
CA LYS A 227 11.04 4.69 -23.32
C LYS A 227 9.71 4.57 -24.03
N LEU A 228 8.60 4.72 -23.31
CA LEU A 228 7.26 4.73 -23.91
C LEU A 228 7.09 5.88 -24.90
N PHE A 229 7.56 7.09 -24.57
CA PHE A 229 7.51 8.24 -25.46
C PHE A 229 8.29 8.01 -26.76
N LEU A 230 9.53 7.51 -26.66
CA LEU A 230 10.37 7.21 -27.82
C LEU A 230 9.75 6.14 -28.72
N LYS A 231 9.18 5.08 -28.13
CA LYS A 231 8.51 4.00 -28.88
C LYS A 231 7.25 4.50 -29.59
N THR A 232 6.48 5.36 -28.94
CA THR A 232 5.23 5.91 -29.51
C THR A 232 5.47 7.00 -30.56
N ARG A 233 6.57 7.76 -30.47
CA ARG A 233 6.97 8.70 -31.53
C ARG A 233 7.15 8.01 -32.89
N ASN A 234 7.59 6.75 -32.87
CA ASN A 234 7.80 5.95 -34.07
C ASN A 234 6.54 5.18 -34.53
N SER A 235 5.40 5.30 -33.84
CA SER A 235 4.16 4.55 -34.14
C SER A 235 2.95 5.48 -34.17
N ALA A 236 2.52 5.87 -35.37
CA ALA A 236 1.36 6.73 -35.59
C ALA A 236 0.03 5.95 -35.38
N SER A 237 -0.51 5.87 -34.16
CA SER A 237 -1.96 5.78 -33.90
C SER A 237 -2.28 5.50 -32.41
N LYS A 238 -3.38 6.09 -31.91
CA LYS A 238 -4.27 5.81 -30.74
C LYS A 238 -3.71 5.31 -29.37
N VAL A 239 -2.55 4.68 -29.32
CA VAL A 239 -1.82 4.17 -28.15
C VAL A 239 -1.49 5.28 -27.14
N GLY A 240 -1.31 6.52 -27.61
CA GLY A 240 -0.94 7.66 -26.77
C GLY A 240 -1.92 7.99 -25.64
N ARG A 241 -3.24 7.77 -25.80
CA ARG A 241 -4.22 8.16 -24.76
C ARG A 241 -4.21 7.22 -23.55
N VAL A 242 -4.13 5.91 -23.80
CA VAL A 242 -4.06 4.89 -22.74
C VAL A 242 -2.71 4.96 -22.03
N GLN A 243 -1.60 5.13 -22.78
CA GLN A 243 -0.28 5.34 -22.17
C GLN A 243 -0.21 6.61 -21.31
N LYS A 244 -0.76 7.74 -21.77
CA LYS A 244 -0.84 8.97 -20.96
C LYS A 244 -1.62 8.77 -19.67
N GLN A 245 -2.71 8.00 -19.71
CA GLN A 245 -3.49 7.69 -18.51
C GLN A 245 -2.69 6.84 -17.51
N ILE A 246 -2.01 5.79 -17.99
CA ILE A 246 -1.14 4.95 -17.16
C ILE A 246 0.02 5.78 -16.57
N PHE A 247 0.58 6.70 -17.34
CA PHE A 247 1.65 7.59 -16.89
C PHE A 247 1.20 8.54 -15.78
N LEU A 248 0.14 9.30 -16.00
CA LEU A 248 -0.36 10.27 -15.03
C LEU A 248 -0.70 9.57 -13.71
N GLN A 249 -1.29 8.40 -13.81
CA GLN A 249 -1.62 7.56 -12.67
C GLN A 249 -0.38 7.14 -11.86
N ALA A 250 0.64 6.61 -12.54
CA ALA A 250 1.90 6.22 -11.93
C ALA A 250 2.63 7.41 -11.27
N PHE A 251 2.63 8.56 -11.93
CA PHE A 251 3.19 9.81 -11.40
C PHE A 251 2.48 10.25 -10.13
N LEU A 252 1.14 10.23 -10.10
CA LEU A 252 0.36 10.60 -8.93
C LEU A 252 0.60 9.66 -7.74
N ILE A 253 0.63 8.33 -7.97
CA ILE A 253 0.99 7.37 -6.91
C ILE A 253 2.39 7.66 -6.37
N CYS A 254 3.36 7.84 -7.27
CA CYS A 254 4.74 8.11 -6.87
C CYS A 254 4.84 9.40 -6.04
N MET A 255 4.13 10.46 -6.42
CA MET A 255 4.11 11.71 -5.67
C MET A 255 3.50 11.52 -4.28
N ILE A 256 2.36 10.84 -4.16
CA ILE A 256 1.73 10.55 -2.87
C ILE A 256 2.69 9.77 -1.96
N ASN A 257 3.38 8.77 -2.50
CA ASN A 257 4.36 7.97 -1.74
C ASN A 257 5.55 8.81 -1.29
N VAL A 258 6.06 9.71 -2.13
CA VAL A 258 7.17 10.61 -1.78
C VAL A 258 6.74 11.59 -0.69
N VAL A 259 5.54 12.15 -0.76
CA VAL A 259 5.01 13.06 0.28
C VAL A 259 4.90 12.33 1.61
N ALA A 260 4.30 11.14 1.63
CA ALA A 260 4.21 10.32 2.85
C ALA A 260 5.60 10.01 3.41
N ALA A 261 6.50 9.50 2.56
CA ALA A 261 7.87 9.15 2.95
C ALA A 261 8.64 10.33 3.54
N TYR A 262 8.56 11.51 2.91
CA TYR A 262 9.25 12.72 3.36
C TYR A 262 8.69 13.21 4.70
N ILE A 263 7.37 13.31 4.84
CA ILE A 263 6.74 13.79 6.08
C ILE A 263 7.08 12.85 7.24
N TYR A 264 7.02 11.53 7.04
CA TYR A 264 7.36 10.55 8.09
C TYR A 264 8.85 10.53 8.46
N VAL A 265 9.75 10.88 7.54
CA VAL A 265 11.17 11.11 7.87
C VAL A 265 11.31 12.42 8.65
N TYR A 266 10.63 13.48 8.24
CA TYR A 266 10.63 14.76 8.96
C TYR A 266 10.12 14.62 10.39
N MET A 267 9.03 13.88 10.61
CA MET A 267 8.44 13.58 11.93
C MET A 267 9.39 12.87 12.90
N GLN A 268 10.44 12.19 12.40
CA GLN A 268 11.43 11.51 13.25
C GLN A 268 12.49 12.45 13.81
N TYR A 269 12.82 13.53 13.10
CA TYR A 269 13.95 14.39 13.42
C TYR A 269 13.53 15.79 13.90
N PHE A 270 12.32 16.22 13.55
CA PHE A 270 11.81 17.56 13.86
C PHE A 270 10.43 17.46 14.50
N THR A 271 10.05 18.49 15.26
CA THR A 271 8.71 18.61 15.85
C THR A 271 7.73 19.11 14.80
N PRO A 272 6.81 18.26 14.29
CA PRO A 272 5.91 18.65 13.22
C PRO A 272 4.67 19.37 13.78
N SER A 273 4.12 20.29 13.00
CA SER A 273 2.78 20.83 13.27
C SER A 273 1.71 19.75 12.99
N LYS A 274 0.61 19.77 13.74
CA LYS A 274 -0.46 18.76 13.62
C LYS A 274 -1.01 18.63 12.20
N TRP A 275 -1.20 19.74 11.50
CA TRP A 275 -1.70 19.75 10.12
C TRP A 275 -0.77 18.99 9.17
N LEU A 276 0.55 19.16 9.32
CA LEU A 276 1.55 18.47 8.51
C LEU A 276 1.52 16.96 8.77
N VAL A 277 1.35 16.54 10.03
CA VAL A 277 1.21 15.12 10.39
C VAL A 277 -0.04 14.52 9.75
N ILE A 278 -1.17 15.22 9.80
CA ILE A 278 -2.42 14.76 9.17
C ILE A 278 -2.24 14.61 7.66
N VAL A 279 -1.52 15.54 6.99
CA VAL A 279 -1.18 15.39 5.57
C VAL A 279 -0.34 14.14 5.33
N GLY A 280 0.63 13.85 6.19
CA GLY A 280 1.41 12.61 6.14
C GLY A 280 0.54 11.36 6.29
N GLN A 281 -0.40 11.36 7.24
CA GLN A 281 -1.32 10.26 7.48
C GLN A 281 -2.27 10.03 6.29
N ILE A 282 -2.85 11.10 5.74
CA ILE A 282 -3.70 11.01 4.55
C ILE A 282 -2.89 10.56 3.34
N ALA A 283 -1.65 11.03 3.17
CA ALA A 283 -0.78 10.56 2.10
C ALA A 283 -0.46 9.06 2.24
N TRP A 284 -0.23 8.57 3.47
CA TRP A 284 -0.07 7.13 3.71
C TRP A 284 -1.36 6.36 3.38
N GLN A 285 -2.54 6.85 3.79
CA GLN A 285 -3.80 6.22 3.42
C GLN A 285 -4.01 6.18 1.90
N LEU A 286 -3.78 7.30 1.21
CA LEU A 286 -3.94 7.43 -0.23
C LEU A 286 -2.93 6.58 -1.01
N SER A 287 -1.71 6.40 -0.50
CA SER A 287 -0.70 5.56 -1.17
C SER A 287 -1.20 4.12 -1.40
N ALA A 288 -1.87 3.54 -0.40
CA ALA A 288 -2.43 2.20 -0.46
C ALA A 288 -3.81 2.22 -1.13
N GLY A 289 -4.67 3.18 -0.76
CA GLY A 289 -6.06 3.22 -1.24
C GLY A 289 -6.23 3.65 -2.70
N PHE A 290 -5.35 4.49 -3.24
CA PHE A 290 -5.49 5.00 -4.60
C PHE A 290 -5.31 3.88 -5.65
N VAL A 291 -4.57 2.83 -5.32
CA VAL A 291 -4.31 1.67 -6.19
C VAL A 291 -5.60 0.92 -6.58
N CYS A 292 -6.56 0.76 -5.67
CA CYS A 292 -7.81 0.07 -6.01
C CYS A 292 -8.72 0.94 -6.90
N LEU A 293 -8.79 2.25 -6.65
CA LEU A 293 -9.55 3.19 -7.50
C LEU A 293 -9.03 3.15 -8.93
N ILE A 294 -7.71 3.10 -9.06
CA ILE A 294 -7.01 2.91 -10.31
C ILE A 294 -7.41 1.61 -11.02
N TYR A 295 -7.45 0.48 -10.30
CA TYR A 295 -7.83 -0.80 -10.89
C TYR A 295 -9.25 -0.75 -11.46
N ILE A 296 -10.17 -0.07 -10.77
CA ILE A 296 -11.55 0.08 -11.22
C ILE A 296 -11.64 1.06 -12.42
N VAL A 297 -10.94 2.19 -12.39
CA VAL A 297 -11.05 3.22 -13.44
C VAL A 297 -10.31 2.80 -14.71
N VAL A 298 -9.10 2.27 -14.57
CA VAL A 298 -8.15 2.05 -15.67
C VAL A 298 -8.18 0.62 -16.17
N ASN A 299 -8.24 -0.36 -15.27
CA ASN A 299 -8.17 -1.78 -15.65
C ASN A 299 -9.55 -2.32 -16.02
N ARG A 300 -9.86 -2.31 -17.33
CA ARG A 300 -11.17 -2.75 -17.85
C ARG A 300 -11.52 -4.17 -17.45
N THR A 301 -10.55 -5.08 -17.35
CA THR A 301 -10.82 -6.48 -17.01
C THR A 301 -11.16 -6.62 -15.54
N ILE A 302 -10.41 -5.97 -14.64
CA ILE A 302 -10.74 -5.94 -13.21
C ILE A 302 -12.09 -5.26 -13.01
N ARG A 303 -12.34 -4.10 -13.62
CA ARG A 303 -13.63 -3.41 -13.55
C ARG A 303 -14.80 -4.30 -13.95
N ARG A 304 -14.69 -5.04 -15.06
CA ARG A 304 -15.72 -5.99 -15.50
C ARG A 304 -15.93 -7.09 -14.48
N GLY A 305 -14.85 -7.64 -13.92
CA GLY A 305 -14.92 -8.63 -12.85
C GLY A 305 -15.65 -8.12 -11.60
N VAL A 306 -15.32 -6.91 -11.14
CA VAL A 306 -15.99 -6.27 -9.99
C VAL A 306 -17.47 -6.04 -10.27
N ILE A 307 -17.84 -5.55 -11.45
CA ILE A 307 -19.25 -5.37 -11.82
C ILE A 307 -19.99 -6.70 -11.82
N CYS A 308 -19.39 -7.78 -12.32
CA CYS A 308 -19.99 -9.12 -12.25
C CYS A 308 -20.15 -9.65 -10.82
N LEU A 309 -19.34 -9.20 -9.87
CA LEU A 309 -19.45 -9.59 -8.46
C LEU A 309 -20.55 -8.80 -7.72
N VAL A 310 -20.68 -7.50 -7.99
CA VAL A 310 -21.57 -6.60 -7.25
C VAL A 310 -22.95 -6.49 -7.89
N VAL A 311 -23.03 -6.50 -9.22
CA VAL A 311 -24.28 -6.25 -9.95
C VAL A 311 -25.01 -7.57 -10.23
N PRO A 312 -26.27 -7.72 -9.79
CA PRO A 312 -27.08 -8.90 -10.09
C PRO A 312 -27.21 -9.14 -11.59
N THR A 313 -27.26 -10.42 -12.00
CA THR A 313 -27.22 -10.89 -13.39
C THR A 313 -28.23 -10.19 -14.31
N ARG A 314 -29.37 -9.76 -13.77
CA ARG A 314 -30.43 -9.01 -14.49
C ARG A 314 -29.98 -7.64 -15.00
N TRP A 315 -29.03 -6.98 -14.35
CA TRP A 315 -28.58 -5.62 -14.67
C TRP A 315 -27.22 -5.57 -15.37
N GLN A 316 -26.50 -6.70 -15.40
CA GLN A 316 -25.19 -6.82 -16.05
C GLN A 316 -25.17 -6.39 -17.53
N PRO A 317 -26.17 -6.71 -18.37
CA PRO A 317 -26.16 -6.32 -19.78
C PRO A 317 -26.16 -4.80 -19.98
N LYS A 318 -26.89 -4.05 -19.13
CA LYS A 318 -26.95 -2.58 -19.20
C LYS A 318 -25.59 -1.95 -18.89
N PHE A 319 -24.90 -2.43 -17.86
CA PHE A 319 -23.58 -1.93 -17.48
C PHE A 319 -22.49 -2.35 -18.47
N GLN A 320 -22.55 -3.58 -18.98
CA GLN A 320 -21.58 -4.07 -19.98
C GLN A 320 -21.70 -3.33 -21.32
N ASN A 321 -22.91 -3.01 -21.77
CA ASN A 321 -23.16 -2.24 -23.00
C ASN A 321 -22.68 -0.78 -22.88
N SER A 322 -22.80 -0.17 -21.69
CA SER A 322 -22.25 1.17 -21.42
C SER A 322 -20.71 1.21 -21.38
N LEU A 323 -20.07 0.07 -21.11
CA LEU A 323 -18.62 -0.06 -20.95
C LEU A 323 -17.87 -0.59 -22.20
N ALA A 324 -18.59 -0.90 -23.28
CA ALA A 324 -17.99 -1.33 -24.54
C ALA A 324 -17.66 -0.14 -25.45
N PRO A 325 -16.43 0.00 -25.97
CA PRO A 325 -16.27 0.46 -27.35
C PRO A 325 -16.68 -0.69 -28.28
N THR A 326 -17.40 -0.37 -29.35
CA THR A 326 -17.86 -1.29 -30.39
C THR A 326 -16.80 -2.31 -30.81
N SER A 327 -17.26 -3.56 -31.03
CA SER A 327 -16.55 -4.68 -31.67
C SER A 327 -15.48 -5.41 -30.84
N PHE A 328 -15.88 -6.50 -30.18
CA PHE A 328 -15.21 -7.81 -30.22
C PHE A 328 -16.14 -8.87 -29.59
N ALA A 329 -17.26 -9.12 -30.26
CA ALA A 329 -18.21 -10.17 -29.87
C ALA A 329 -18.71 -10.89 -31.13
N SER A 330 -17.79 -11.40 -31.95
CA SER A 330 -18.14 -12.23 -33.11
C SER A 330 -17.31 -13.50 -33.25
N HIS A 331 -16.20 -13.68 -32.52
CA HIS A 331 -15.37 -14.88 -32.71
C HIS A 331 -15.78 -16.12 -31.90
N THR A 332 -16.50 -15.99 -30.79
CA THR A 332 -16.90 -17.17 -29.98
C THR A 332 -18.26 -17.75 -30.39
N ARG A 333 -19.11 -16.99 -31.10
CA ARG A 333 -20.42 -17.49 -31.58
C ARG A 333 -20.35 -18.21 -32.93
N ALA A 334 -19.28 -18.03 -33.71
CA ALA A 334 -19.10 -18.69 -35.00
C ALA A 334 -18.61 -20.14 -34.86
N GLN A 335 -17.77 -20.45 -33.86
CA GLN A 335 -17.24 -21.82 -33.66
C GLN A 335 -18.27 -22.80 -33.08
N ASN A 336 -19.26 -22.33 -32.30
CA ASN A 336 -20.32 -23.20 -31.77
C ASN A 336 -21.48 -23.46 -32.74
N ARG A 337 -21.55 -22.76 -33.88
CA ARG A 337 -22.53 -23.03 -34.95
C ARG A 337 -22.02 -23.96 -36.05
N GLN A 338 -20.69 -24.12 -36.20
CA GLN A 338 -20.13 -25.05 -37.18
C GLN A 338 -19.98 -26.48 -36.63
N THR A 339 -19.94 -26.66 -35.31
CA THR A 339 -19.89 -27.98 -34.65
C THR A 339 -21.27 -28.62 -34.44
N SER A 340 -22.35 -27.85 -34.56
CA SER A 340 -23.73 -28.34 -34.46
C SER A 340 -24.38 -28.66 -35.82
N SER A 341 -23.65 -28.50 -36.93
CA SER A 341 -24.08 -28.87 -38.28
C SER A 341 -23.30 -30.07 -38.86
N GLN A 342 -22.53 -30.77 -38.03
CA GLN A 342 -21.79 -31.99 -38.41
C GLN A 342 -21.95 -33.15 -37.40
N MET A 343 -23.04 -33.17 -36.64
CA MET A 343 -23.49 -34.37 -35.92
C MET A 343 -24.92 -34.69 -36.28
#